data_AF-A0A9J6GVV7-F1
#
_entry.id   AF-A0A9J6GVV7-F1
#
_cell.length_a   1.000
_cell.length_b   1.000
_cell.length_c   1.000
_cell.angle_alpha   90.00
_cell.angle_beta   90.00
_cell.angle_gamma   90.00
#
_symmetry.space_group_name_H-M   'P 1'
#
loop_
_entity.id
_entity.type
_entity.pdbx_description
1 polymer ?
#
loop_
_entity_poly.entity_id
_entity_poly.type
_entity_poly.pdbx_seq_one_letter_code
_entity_poly.pdbx_strand_id
1 'polypeptide(L)'
;MGPQRKHVILVEENGSRLAGALRKYFPPFHRLACLAVYDEVATIARPPVDVVPRKPTSSKTGYILSAFRVFPGEDREKLDRSWLLWTGARQIYRRLPPHLGLRRITFHKKICPQDHGITYVLLCECPTLMDYVPEACVLVDQLRARCCGYTALYRVVDAF
;
A
#
# COMPACT_ATOMS: atom_id res chain seq x y z
N MET A 1 18.46 -9.60 16.13
CA MET A 1 18.23 -9.03 14.79
C MET A 1 17.55 -10.09 13.94
N GLY A 2 16.26 -9.93 13.64
CA GLY A 2 15.55 -10.86 12.73
C GLY A 2 15.85 -10.54 11.27
N PRO A 3 15.63 -11.47 10.32
CA PRO A 3 15.88 -11.24 8.91
C PRO A 3 14.96 -10.14 8.36
N GLN A 4 15.52 -9.04 7.85
CA GLN A 4 14.81 -8.07 7.03
C GLN A 4 14.35 -8.76 5.73
N ARG A 5 13.04 -8.74 5.46
CA ARG A 5 12.46 -9.38 4.27
C ARG A 5 12.17 -8.33 3.20
N LYS A 6 12.77 -8.52 2.03
CA LYS A 6 12.57 -7.70 0.82
C LYS A 6 11.27 -8.11 0.13
N HIS A 7 10.44 -7.14 -0.22
CA HIS A 7 9.18 -7.34 -0.94
C HIS A 7 9.23 -6.70 -2.32
N VAL A 8 8.82 -7.46 -3.33
CA VAL A 8 8.59 -6.97 -4.69
C VAL A 8 7.09 -6.67 -4.79
N ILE A 9 6.72 -5.40 -4.96
CA ILE A 9 5.32 -4.99 -5.11
C ILE A 9 5.10 -4.61 -6.57
N LEU A 10 4.28 -5.40 -7.27
CA LEU A 10 3.85 -5.10 -8.64
C LEU A 10 2.62 -4.21 -8.58
N VAL A 11 2.72 -2.98 -9.08
CA VAL A 11 1.57 -2.09 -9.30
C VAL A 11 1.24 -2.16 -10.78
N GLU A 12 0.22 -2.95 -11.14
CA GLU A 12 -0.23 -3.09 -12.53
C GLU A 12 -1.31 -2.04 -12.86
N GLU A 13 -1.07 -1.22 -13.89
CA GLU A 13 -2.03 -0.25 -14.41
C GLU A 13 -3.05 -0.92 -15.35
N ASN A 14 -4.05 -1.62 -14.80
CA ASN A 14 -5.22 -2.02 -15.59
C ASN A 14 -6.47 -1.27 -15.11
N GLY A 15 -6.65 -0.07 -15.65
CA GLY A 15 -7.81 0.80 -15.38
C GLY A 15 -7.86 1.98 -16.35
N SER A 16 -8.48 1.77 -17.51
CA SER A 16 -8.54 2.66 -18.68
C SER A 16 -9.15 4.07 -18.47
N ARG A 17 -9.56 4.42 -17.25
CA ARG A 17 -10.11 5.76 -16.90
C ARG A 17 -9.18 6.64 -16.07
N LEU A 18 -8.10 6.09 -15.50
CA LEU A 18 -7.07 6.84 -14.74
C LEU A 18 -5.86 7.24 -15.60
N ALA A 19 -5.66 6.57 -16.74
CA ALA A 19 -4.56 6.81 -17.67
C ALA A 19 -4.51 8.26 -18.20
N GLY A 20 -5.66 8.92 -18.35
CA GLY A 20 -5.73 10.30 -18.87
C GLY A 20 -5.21 11.37 -17.90
N ALA A 21 -5.50 11.22 -16.59
CA ALA A 21 -5.06 12.17 -15.58
C ALA A 21 -3.57 12.00 -15.26
N LEU A 22 -3.06 10.77 -15.27
CA LEU A 22 -1.66 10.46 -14.95
C LEU A 22 -0.71 10.71 -16.12
N ARG A 23 -1.15 10.60 -17.39
CA ARG A 23 -0.38 11.02 -18.58
C ARG A 23 0.02 12.49 -18.57
N LYS A 24 -0.75 13.36 -17.90
CA LYS A 24 -0.42 14.79 -17.79
C LYS A 24 0.72 15.06 -16.80
N TYR A 25 0.92 14.18 -15.82
CA TYR A 25 1.93 14.33 -14.77
C TYR A 25 3.15 13.40 -14.95
N PHE A 26 3.05 12.40 -15.83
CA PHE A 26 4.12 11.44 -16.13
C PHE A 26 4.35 11.38 -17.65
N PRO A 27 5.44 12.00 -18.17
CA PRO A 27 5.78 11.99 -19.60
C PRO A 27 6.17 10.58 -20.09
N PRO A 28 6.22 10.35 -21.42
CA PRO A 28 6.07 9.02 -22.01
C PRO A 28 7.38 8.24 -21.98
N PHE A 29 7.75 7.71 -20.82
CA PHE A 29 8.72 6.62 -20.76
C PHE A 29 7.98 5.33 -20.38
N HIS A 30 7.85 4.51 -21.42
CA HIS A 30 7.63 3.06 -21.49
C HIS A 30 6.97 2.34 -20.31
N ARG A 31 5.94 1.53 -20.61
CA ARG A 31 5.50 0.29 -19.92
C ARG A 31 6.34 -0.04 -18.67
N LEU A 32 6.12 0.69 -17.58
CA LEU A 32 6.86 0.50 -16.34
C LEU A 32 6.02 -0.45 -15.49
N ALA A 33 6.20 -1.75 -15.72
CA ALA A 33 6.23 -2.67 -14.60
C ALA A 33 7.39 -2.19 -13.70
N CYS A 34 7.11 -1.21 -12.84
CA CYS A 34 8.11 -0.68 -11.92
C CYS A 34 8.33 -1.73 -10.83
N LEU A 35 9.15 -2.72 -11.16
CA LEU A 35 9.72 -3.69 -10.23
C LEU A 35 10.66 -2.92 -9.28
N ALA A 36 10.07 -2.23 -8.32
CA ALA A 36 10.79 -1.62 -7.22
C ALA A 36 10.82 -2.62 -6.06
N VAL A 37 12.00 -2.75 -5.44
CA VAL A 37 12.18 -3.56 -4.24
C VAL A 37 12.01 -2.65 -3.02
N TYR A 38 11.16 -3.09 -2.10
CA TYR A 38 10.89 -2.39 -0.86
C TYR A 38 11.28 -3.25 0.34
N ASP A 39 11.84 -2.61 1.36
CA ASP A 39 12.05 -3.21 2.68
C ASP A 39 10.89 -2.86 3.60
N GLU A 40 10.41 -3.86 4.35
CA GLU A 40 9.47 -3.62 5.43
C GLU A 40 10.17 -2.89 6.58
N VAL A 41 9.67 -1.70 6.90
CA VAL A 41 10.21 -0.85 7.97
C VAL A 41 9.37 -0.92 9.24
N ALA A 42 8.08 -1.25 9.15
CA ALA A 42 7.21 -1.41 10.31
C ALA A 42 6.01 -2.32 10.02
N THR A 43 5.52 -3.01 11.05
CA THR A 43 4.32 -3.85 10.99
C THR A 43 3.48 -3.69 12.26
N ILE A 44 2.16 -3.58 12.06
CA ILE A 44 1.14 -3.75 13.11
C ILE A 44 0.30 -4.97 12.71
N ALA A 45 0.24 -5.97 13.57
CA ALA A 45 -0.55 -7.18 13.35
C ALA A 45 -1.30 -7.59 14.62
N ARG A 46 -2.48 -8.19 14.45
CA ARG A 46 -3.17 -8.84 15.58
C ARG A 46 -2.45 -10.15 15.94
N PRO A 47 -2.23 -10.45 17.22
CA PRO A 47 -1.74 -11.77 17.64
C PRO A 47 -2.75 -12.89 17.29
N PRO A 48 -2.30 -14.12 17.00
CA PRO A 48 -0.91 -14.52 16.81
C PRO A 48 -0.34 -13.98 15.50
N VAL A 49 0.88 -13.44 15.56
CA VAL A 49 1.56 -12.92 14.37
C VAL A 49 2.05 -14.11 13.55
N ASP A 50 1.26 -14.52 12.54
CA ASP A 50 1.63 -15.63 11.66
C ASP A 50 3.01 -15.36 11.01
N VAL A 51 3.96 -16.25 11.30
CA VAL A 51 5.38 -16.07 10.95
C VAL A 51 5.63 -16.37 9.45
N VAL A 52 4.74 -17.11 8.77
CA VAL A 52 4.86 -17.59 7.36
C VAL A 52 3.48 -18.02 6.80
N PRO A 53 3.17 -17.94 5.49
CA PRO A 53 3.54 -16.97 4.46
C PRO A 53 2.42 -15.95 4.20
N ARG A 54 2.80 -14.77 3.67
CA ARG A 54 1.93 -13.61 3.40
C ARG A 54 1.04 -13.77 2.14
N LYS A 55 0.62 -15.00 1.85
CA LYS A 55 -0.35 -15.25 0.78
C LYS A 55 -1.74 -14.84 1.26
N PRO A 56 -2.63 -14.44 0.35
CA PRO A 56 -4.03 -14.20 0.69
C PRO A 56 -4.58 -15.43 1.42
N THR A 57 -5.24 -15.22 2.54
CA THR A 57 -5.88 -16.30 3.31
C THR A 57 -7.00 -16.96 2.52
N SER A 58 -7.60 -16.22 1.59
CA SER A 58 -8.71 -16.66 0.75
C SER A 58 -8.85 -15.75 -0.48
N SER A 59 -9.67 -16.17 -1.43
CA SER A 59 -10.10 -15.33 -2.57
C SER A 59 -10.92 -14.09 -2.18
N LYS A 60 -11.29 -13.99 -0.90
CA LYS A 60 -11.99 -12.85 -0.29
C LYS A 60 -11.04 -11.83 0.32
N THR A 61 -9.78 -12.21 0.51
CA THR A 61 -8.77 -11.33 1.08
C THR A 61 -8.45 -10.23 0.07
N GLY A 62 -8.61 -8.99 0.52
CA GLY A 62 -8.24 -7.81 -0.23
C GLY A 62 -7.29 -6.93 0.57
N TYR A 63 -6.71 -5.97 -0.12
CA TYR A 63 -5.68 -5.08 0.41
C TYR A 63 -6.06 -3.63 0.12
N ILE A 64 -5.86 -2.76 1.10
CA ILE A 64 -5.78 -1.32 0.89
C ILE A 64 -4.30 -0.99 0.71
N LEU A 65 -3.92 -0.51 -0.47
CA LEU A 65 -2.54 -0.10 -0.78
C LEU A 65 -2.51 1.41 -0.95
N SER A 66 -1.61 2.07 -0.21
CA SER A 66 -1.29 3.48 -0.40
C SER A 66 0.17 3.64 -0.80
N ALA A 67 0.42 4.30 -1.92
CA ALA A 67 1.74 4.56 -2.47
C ALA A 67 2.09 6.04 -2.38
N PHE A 68 3.29 6.36 -1.91
CA PHE A 68 3.72 7.73 -1.63
C PHE A 68 5.05 8.04 -2.30
N ARG A 69 5.09 9.16 -3.02
CA ARG A 69 6.32 9.73 -3.56
C ARG A 69 6.79 10.84 -2.62
N VAL A 70 8.06 10.79 -2.24
CA VAL A 70 8.68 11.85 -1.44
C VAL A 70 9.47 12.78 -2.34
N PHE A 71 9.26 14.08 -2.17
CA PHE A 71 9.97 15.09 -2.94
C PHE A 71 11.44 15.19 -2.48
N PRO A 72 12.36 15.58 -3.38
CA PRO A 72 13.74 15.85 -2.99
C PRO A 72 13.81 16.91 -1.88
N GLY A 73 14.70 16.73 -0.91
CA GLY A 73 14.89 17.66 0.21
C GLY A 73 14.05 17.37 1.47
N GLU A 74 13.04 16.49 1.38
CA GLU A 74 12.28 16.06 2.55
C GLU A 74 13.09 15.14 3.48
N ASP A 75 12.88 15.31 4.79
CA ASP A 75 13.53 14.50 5.83
C ASP A 75 12.87 13.11 5.94
N ARG A 76 13.49 12.14 5.25
CA ARG A 76 13.03 10.75 5.21
C ARG A 76 13.09 10.06 6.58
N GLU A 77 14.03 10.41 7.45
CA GLU A 77 14.09 9.80 8.79
C GLU A 77 12.92 10.26 9.65
N LYS A 78 12.57 11.55 9.58
CA LYS A 78 11.39 12.08 10.25
C LYS A 78 10.11 11.43 9.71
N LEU A 79 10.03 11.20 8.39
CA LEU A 79 8.91 10.46 7.79
C LEU A 79 8.84 9.01 8.30
N ASP A 80 9.96 8.30 8.37
CA ASP A 80 10.01 6.93 8.89
C ASP A 80 9.49 6.86 10.34
N ARG A 81 9.89 7.82 11.19
CA ARG A 81 9.46 7.86 12.61
C ARG A 81 7.98 8.23 12.79
N SER A 82 7.39 8.96 11.85
CA SER A 82 6.02 9.50 11.95
C SER A 82 5.02 8.83 11.01
N TRP A 83 5.38 7.67 10.44
CA TRP A 83 4.61 6.98 9.39
C TRP A 83 3.14 6.79 9.72
N LEU A 84 2.78 6.48 10.97
CA LEU A 84 1.39 6.30 11.39
C LEU A 84 0.49 7.52 11.12
N LEU A 85 1.07 8.72 11.19
CA LEU A 85 0.35 9.98 11.04
C LEU A 85 0.16 10.34 9.57
N TRP A 86 1.25 10.41 8.80
CA TRP A 86 1.21 10.97 7.44
C TRP A 86 0.72 9.96 6.39
N THR A 87 0.89 8.65 6.62
CA THR A 87 0.41 7.61 5.69
C THR A 87 -1.10 7.36 5.82
N GLY A 88 -1.75 7.85 6.88
CA GLY A 88 -3.15 7.53 7.18
C GLY A 88 -3.36 6.20 7.90
N ALA A 89 -2.30 5.44 8.23
CA ALA A 89 -2.41 4.16 8.93
C ALA A 89 -3.18 4.24 10.26
N ARG A 90 -3.00 5.33 11.03
CA ARG A 90 -3.79 5.58 12.25
C ARG A 90 -5.29 5.69 11.97
N GLN A 91 -5.67 6.23 10.81
CA GLN A 91 -7.08 6.39 10.43
C GLN A 91 -7.67 5.09 9.92
N ILE A 92 -6.89 4.29 9.19
CA ILE A 92 -7.28 2.93 8.82
C ILE A 92 -7.54 2.11 10.09
N TYR A 93 -6.60 2.11 11.02
CA TYR A 93 -6.73 1.36 12.27
C TYR A 93 -7.97 1.75 13.08
N ARG A 94 -8.34 3.04 13.08
CA ARG A 94 -9.48 3.57 13.86
C ARG A 94 -10.83 3.47 13.16
N ARG A 95 -10.87 3.58 11.83
CA ARG A 95 -12.10 3.78 11.06
C ARG A 95 -12.45 2.60 10.16
N LEU A 96 -11.55 1.65 9.95
CA LEU A 96 -11.89 0.46 9.17
C LEU A 96 -13.03 -0.27 9.88
N PRO A 97 -14.14 -0.56 9.17
CA PRO A 97 -15.22 -1.31 9.77
C PRO A 97 -14.73 -2.69 10.26
N PRO A 98 -15.10 -3.12 11.48
CA PRO A 98 -14.55 -4.33 12.09
C PRO A 98 -14.74 -5.61 11.25
N HIS A 99 -15.83 -5.70 10.49
CA HIS A 99 -16.17 -6.85 9.66
C HIS A 99 -15.31 -6.98 8.39
N LEU A 100 -14.58 -5.95 7.97
CA LEU A 100 -13.52 -6.07 6.95
C LEU A 100 -12.29 -6.82 7.50
N GLY A 101 -12.18 -6.94 8.83
CA GLY A 101 -11.23 -7.82 9.49
C GLY A 101 -9.79 -7.36 9.39
N LEU A 102 -9.46 -6.12 9.78
CA LEU A 102 -8.06 -5.65 9.76
C LEU A 102 -7.11 -6.66 10.42
N ARG A 103 -6.31 -7.35 9.60
CA ARG A 103 -5.38 -8.36 10.09
C ARG A 103 -4.00 -7.77 10.33
N ARG A 104 -3.54 -6.96 9.37
CA ARG A 104 -2.19 -6.41 9.39
C ARG A 104 -2.10 -5.09 8.62
N ILE A 105 -1.27 -4.19 9.13
CA ILE A 105 -0.76 -3.01 8.44
C ILE A 105 0.76 -3.15 8.34
N THR A 106 1.31 -3.04 7.15
CA THR A 106 2.77 -3.05 6.91
C THR A 106 3.19 -1.80 6.17
N PHE A 107 4.29 -1.20 6.59
CA PHE A 107 4.88 -0.02 5.99
C PHE A 107 6.23 -0.38 5.38
N HIS A 108 6.44 0.04 4.13
CA HIS A 108 7.57 -0.38 3.30
C HIS A 108 8.27 0.83 2.69
N LYS A 109 9.60 0.76 2.62
CA LYS A 109 10.47 1.81 2.07
C LYS A 109 11.29 1.25 0.92
N LYS A 110 11.38 1.99 -0.18
CA LYS A 110 12.17 1.60 -1.36
C LYS A 110 13.66 1.50 -0.99
N ILE A 111 14.31 0.41 -1.40
CA ILE A 111 15.74 0.15 -1.07
C ILE A 111 16.68 1.07 -1.86
N CYS A 112 16.40 1.28 -3.15
CA CYS A 112 17.19 2.15 -4.03
C CYS A 112 16.42 3.44 -4.36
N PRO A 113 16.54 4.50 -3.53
CA PRO A 113 15.72 5.70 -3.68
C PRO A 113 16.27 6.71 -4.73
N GLN A 114 17.32 6.35 -5.47
CA GLN A 114 17.92 7.18 -6.52
C GLN A 114 16.99 7.32 -7.73
N ASP A 115 16.12 6.32 -7.95
CA ASP A 115 15.09 6.37 -8.98
C ASP A 115 13.90 7.21 -8.54
N HIS A 116 13.50 8.14 -9.39
CA HIS A 116 12.22 8.85 -9.29
C HIS A 116 11.05 7.84 -9.21
N GLY A 117 10.04 8.14 -8.40
CA GLY A 117 8.83 7.32 -8.30
C GLY A 117 8.33 7.13 -6.87
N ILE A 118 7.64 6.01 -6.64
CA ILE A 118 7.09 5.67 -5.32
C ILE A 118 8.23 5.34 -4.36
N THR A 119 8.29 6.07 -3.25
CA THR A 119 9.32 5.93 -2.20
C THR A 119 8.83 5.00 -1.09
N TYR A 120 7.54 5.08 -0.76
CA TYR A 120 6.93 4.31 0.33
C TYR A 120 5.64 3.65 -0.10
N VAL A 121 5.37 2.49 0.48
CA VAL A 121 4.11 1.76 0.31
C VAL A 121 3.56 1.37 1.68
N LEU A 122 2.30 1.66 1.90
CA LEU A 122 1.51 1.14 3.02
C LEU A 122 0.58 0.07 2.49
N LEU A 123 0.53 -1.07 3.16
CA LEU A 123 -0.36 -2.18 2.80
C LEU A 123 -1.19 -2.59 4.02
N CYS A 124 -2.50 -2.66 3.86
CA CYS A 124 -3.42 -3.11 4.90
C CYS A 124 -4.18 -4.34 4.40
N GLU A 125 -4.01 -5.47 5.09
CA GLU A 125 -4.62 -6.76 4.74
C GLU A 125 -5.94 -6.95 5.49
N CYS A 126 -6.98 -7.27 4.72
CA CYS A 126 -8.36 -7.42 5.17
C CYS A 126 -8.96 -8.72 4.58
N PRO A 127 -9.09 -9.82 5.36
CA PRO A 127 -9.49 -11.14 4.87
C PRO A 127 -10.86 -11.24 4.21
N THR A 128 -11.76 -10.30 4.53
CA THR A 128 -13.16 -10.27 4.05
C THR A 128 -13.44 -9.08 3.14
N LEU A 129 -12.42 -8.28 2.77
CA LEU A 129 -12.62 -7.02 2.04
C LEU A 129 -13.41 -7.19 0.75
N MET A 130 -13.22 -8.29 0.02
CA MET A 130 -13.91 -8.52 -1.24
C MET A 130 -15.41 -8.77 -1.09
N ASP A 131 -15.88 -9.13 0.11
CA ASP A 131 -17.31 -9.24 0.41
C ASP A 131 -17.94 -7.85 0.68
N TYR A 132 -17.13 -6.82 0.97
CA TYR A 132 -17.56 -5.48 1.41
C TYR A 132 -16.90 -4.34 0.61
N VAL A 133 -16.67 -4.56 -0.70
CA VAL A 133 -15.98 -3.59 -1.58
C VAL A 133 -16.58 -2.17 -1.52
N PRO A 134 -17.92 -1.97 -1.56
CA PRO A 134 -18.48 -0.61 -1.52
C PRO A 134 -18.09 0.18 -0.26
N GLU A 135 -18.12 -0.46 0.90
CA GLU A 135 -17.75 0.17 2.17
C GLU A 135 -16.25 0.44 2.24
N ALA A 136 -15.43 -0.49 1.73
CA ALA A 136 -14.00 -0.29 1.58
C ALA A 136 -13.67 0.91 0.68
N CYS A 137 -14.42 1.09 -0.42
CA CYS A 137 -14.27 2.24 -1.31
C CYS A 137 -14.55 3.57 -0.59
N VAL A 138 -15.60 3.64 0.24
CA VAL A 138 -15.91 4.84 1.04
C VAL A 138 -14.74 5.22 1.94
N LEU A 139 -14.11 4.25 2.61
CA LEU A 139 -12.92 4.52 3.42
C LEU A 139 -11.74 4.99 2.55
N VAL A 140 -11.50 4.34 1.42
CA VAL A 140 -10.42 4.71 0.49
C VAL A 140 -10.59 6.14 -0.02
N ASP A 141 -11.80 6.57 -0.34
CA ASP A 141 -12.07 7.95 -0.78
C ASP A 141 -11.81 8.96 0.36
N GLN A 142 -12.18 8.61 1.59
CA GLN A 142 -11.87 9.44 2.76
C GLN A 142 -10.36 9.55 3.03
N LEU A 143 -9.58 8.52 2.70
CA LEU A 143 -8.12 8.52 2.80
C LEU A 143 -7.51 9.39 1.69
N ARG A 144 -7.97 9.24 0.44
CA ARG A 144 -7.52 10.07 -0.70
C ARG A 144 -7.72 11.57 -0.45
N ALA A 145 -8.82 11.94 0.22
CA ALA A 145 -9.10 13.33 0.56
C ALA A 145 -8.16 13.93 1.64
N ARG A 146 -7.42 13.10 2.39
CA ARG A 146 -6.63 13.54 3.57
C ARG A 146 -5.15 13.24 3.46
N CYS A 147 -4.77 12.24 2.68
CA CYS A 147 -3.41 11.77 2.57
C CYS A 147 -2.90 12.06 1.15
N CYS A 148 -1.67 12.53 1.04
CA CYS A 148 -1.01 12.84 -0.23
C CYS A 148 -0.55 11.59 -1.03
N GLY A 149 -1.14 10.42 -0.77
CA GLY A 149 -0.77 9.15 -1.38
C GLY A 149 -1.80 8.64 -2.38
N TYR A 150 -1.33 7.88 -3.36
CA TYR A 150 -2.17 7.12 -4.27
C TYR A 150 -2.72 5.90 -3.55
N THR A 151 -4.00 5.91 -3.19
CA THR A 151 -4.64 4.82 -2.45
C THR A 151 -5.63 4.06 -3.32
N ALA A 152 -5.59 2.73 -3.29
CA ALA A 152 -6.51 1.86 -4.03
C ALA A 152 -6.74 0.52 -3.31
N LEU A 153 -7.78 -0.19 -3.76
CA LEU A 153 -8.09 -1.55 -3.35
C LEU A 153 -7.44 -2.54 -4.32
N TYR A 154 -6.84 -3.59 -3.78
CA TYR A 154 -6.19 -4.65 -4.55
C TYR A 154 -6.64 -6.01 -4.06
N ARG A 155 -6.69 -6.98 -4.97
CA ARG A 155 -6.76 -8.40 -4.65
C ARG A 155 -5.63 -9.10 -5.36
N VAL A 156 -5.10 -10.15 -4.75
CA VAL A 156 -4.20 -11.04 -5.48
C VAL A 156 -5.04 -11.87 -6.43
N VAL A 157 -4.60 -11.92 -7.68
CA VAL A 157 -5.09 -12.82 -8.71
C VAL A 157 -3.95 -13.77 -9.02
N ASP A 158 -4.23 -15.07 -9.02
CA ASP A 158 -3.25 -16.04 -9.49
C ASP A 158 -3.00 -15.74 -10.98
N ALA A 159 -1.74 -15.47 -11.33
CA ALA A 159 -1.35 -15.27 -12.72
C ALA A 159 -1.48 -16.61 -13.46
N PHE A 160 -2.21 -16.60 -14.57
CA PHE A 160 -2.31 -17.72 -15.51
C PHE A 160 -1.05 -17.84 -16.36
#